data_AF-A0ABD2LT78-F1
#
_entry.id   AF-A0ABD2LT78-F1
#
_cell.length_a   1.000
_cell.length_b   1.000
_cell.length_c   1.000
_cell.angle_alpha   90.00
_cell.angle_beta   90.00
_cell.angle_gamma   90.00
#
_symmetry.space_group_name_H-M   'P 1'
#
loop_
_entity.id
_entity.type
_entity.pdbx_description
1 polymer ?
#
loop_
_entity_poly.entity_id
_entity_poly.type
_entity_poly.pdbx_seq_one_letter_code
_entity_poly.pdbx_strand_id
1 'polypeptide(L)'
;MDEVDEVIEVDDVELVEVIELLVVDEVEVDGVELVVLELLVVDDVDVDGVELVVLELLVVDEVEVDGVELVVLELLVVDDVEVDGVELVVLELLGVDEVAVDGVELVEVLELLGVDEAEVDGVELVEVVELLGVDEVEVDGVELVEVVELLGVDEVEVDGVELDEVLELLGVDEVEVDGVELVEVLELLGVDEVEVDGVELVEVFELLGVEVEVDGVELDEVLELLGVDEVEVDGVELVEVLELFGVEVVEEYGVESVEVLELLGVDEVEEDVVESVEVLELLGVGVVEEDGVESVEVLKQLGVDEVDGVELVKLLGVDEVDDVELVELLEVVDVGVVAVEVLKVVVEVDEVDVEDVLVVILSLQQQM
;
A
#
# COMPACT_ATOMS: atom_id res chain seq x y z
N MET A 1 -32.57 24.17 -28.15
CA MET A 1 -32.70 23.66 -29.52
C MET A 1 -34.11 23.12 -29.69
N ASP A 2 -34.56 22.78 -30.90
CA ASP A 2 -35.73 21.90 -31.01
C ASP A 2 -35.17 20.50 -30.70
N GLU A 3 -35.67 19.86 -29.62
CA GLU A 3 -35.46 18.43 -29.31
C GLU A 3 -35.81 17.65 -30.57
N VAL A 4 -34.87 16.84 -31.05
CA VAL A 4 -35.14 15.89 -32.12
C VAL A 4 -35.26 14.57 -31.39
N ASP A 5 -36.49 14.12 -31.11
CA ASP A 5 -36.76 12.74 -30.67
C ASP A 5 -36.29 11.79 -31.80
N GLU A 6 -35.00 11.55 -31.88
CA GLU A 6 -34.36 10.66 -32.82
C GLU A 6 -33.80 9.50 -32.01
N VAL A 7 -34.55 8.40 -32.03
CA VAL A 7 -34.10 7.08 -31.54
C VAL A 7 -33.47 6.35 -32.71
N ILE A 8 -32.29 5.77 -32.50
CA ILE A 8 -31.54 5.01 -33.50
C ILE A 8 -31.45 3.56 -33.08
N GLU A 9 -32.33 2.74 -33.65
CA GLU A 9 -32.31 1.28 -33.47
C GLU A 9 -31.54 0.64 -34.65
N VAL A 10 -30.53 -0.18 -34.35
CA VAL A 10 -29.78 -0.94 -35.36
C VAL A 10 -29.65 -2.43 -35.00
N ASP A 11 -30.33 -3.28 -35.77
CA ASP A 11 -30.31 -4.74 -35.58
C ASP A 11 -29.69 -5.50 -36.77
N ASP A 12 -28.95 -6.58 -36.50
CA ASP A 12 -28.60 -7.64 -37.47
C ASP A 12 -27.89 -7.13 -38.76
N VAL A 13 -26.97 -6.17 -38.64
CA VAL A 13 -26.19 -5.64 -39.78
C VAL A 13 -24.71 -6.00 -39.69
N GLU A 14 -24.04 -6.13 -40.83
CA GLU A 14 -22.59 -6.38 -40.87
C GLU A 14 -21.78 -5.17 -40.37
N LEU A 15 -22.25 -3.94 -40.61
CA LEU A 15 -21.51 -2.73 -40.31
C LEU A 15 -22.43 -1.55 -40.02
N VAL A 16 -22.13 -0.85 -38.92
CA VAL A 16 -22.68 0.45 -38.58
C VAL A 16 -21.53 1.46 -38.53
N GLU A 17 -21.63 2.48 -39.38
CA GLU A 17 -20.70 3.60 -39.40
C GLU A 17 -21.56 4.87 -39.37
N VAL A 18 -21.69 5.47 -38.19
CA VAL A 18 -22.38 6.76 -38.01
C VAL A 18 -21.32 7.78 -37.64
N ILE A 19 -21.00 8.63 -38.61
CA ILE A 19 -20.00 9.68 -38.45
C ILE A 19 -20.78 11.00 -38.30
N GLU A 20 -20.83 11.49 -37.06
CA GLU A 20 -21.40 12.76 -36.62
C GLU A 20 -22.95 12.83 -36.57
N LEU A 21 -23.51 12.63 -35.37
CA LEU A 21 -24.84 13.12 -35.00
C LEU A 21 -24.72 14.19 -33.90
N LEU A 22 -25.58 15.22 -33.99
CA LEU A 22 -25.46 16.40 -33.12
C LEU A 22 -26.21 16.26 -31.79
N VAL A 23 -27.38 15.65 -31.81
CA VAL A 23 -28.26 15.41 -30.66
C VAL A 23 -29.11 14.20 -31.03
N VAL A 24 -29.05 13.16 -30.21
CA VAL A 24 -29.85 11.94 -30.29
C VAL A 24 -30.43 11.72 -28.90
N ASP A 25 -31.61 11.13 -28.78
CA ASP A 25 -32.14 10.78 -27.46
C ASP A 25 -31.53 9.41 -27.07
N GLU A 26 -31.81 8.36 -27.85
CA GLU A 26 -31.35 6.98 -27.57
C GLU A 26 -30.66 6.36 -28.81
N VAL A 27 -29.62 5.57 -28.58
CA VAL A 27 -28.98 4.68 -29.58
C VAL A 27 -28.95 3.25 -29.05
N GLU A 28 -29.67 2.34 -29.72
CA GLU A 28 -29.68 0.91 -29.41
C GLU A 28 -29.03 0.12 -30.57
N VAL A 29 -28.03 -0.72 -30.27
CA VAL A 29 -27.38 -1.57 -31.27
C VAL A 29 -27.29 -3.04 -30.81
N ASP A 30 -27.93 -3.96 -31.55
CA ASP A 30 -27.96 -5.40 -31.25
C ASP A 30 -27.43 -6.25 -32.43
N GLY A 31 -26.47 -7.12 -32.15
CA GLY A 31 -26.11 -8.24 -33.03
C GLY A 31 -25.39 -7.81 -34.31
N VAL A 32 -24.49 -6.83 -34.17
CA VAL A 32 -23.71 -6.22 -35.26
C VAL A 32 -22.27 -6.76 -35.26
N GLU A 33 -21.63 -6.93 -36.42
CA GLU A 33 -20.19 -7.31 -36.43
C GLU A 33 -19.29 -6.11 -36.05
N LEU A 34 -19.58 -4.89 -36.54
CA LEU A 34 -18.79 -3.71 -36.17
C LEU A 34 -19.62 -2.43 -36.10
N VAL A 35 -19.39 -1.67 -35.01
CA VAL A 35 -20.01 -0.38 -34.71
C VAL A 35 -18.93 0.69 -34.55
N VAL A 36 -19.07 1.79 -35.29
CA VAL A 36 -18.28 3.02 -35.10
C VAL A 36 -19.24 4.20 -35.02
N LEU A 37 -19.31 4.85 -33.86
CA LEU A 37 -20.16 6.00 -33.61
C LEU A 37 -19.32 7.20 -33.14
N GLU A 38 -19.63 8.37 -33.69
CA GLU A 38 -19.13 9.68 -33.23
C GLU A 38 -20.34 10.58 -32.96
N LEU A 39 -20.64 10.83 -31.68
CA LEU A 39 -21.85 11.52 -31.23
C LEU A 39 -21.51 12.68 -30.29
N LEU A 40 -22.21 13.80 -30.42
CA LEU A 40 -21.93 14.97 -29.57
C LEU A 40 -22.76 15.06 -28.30
N VAL A 41 -24.04 14.72 -28.39
CA VAL A 41 -25.00 14.77 -27.28
C VAL A 41 -25.95 13.62 -27.49
N VAL A 42 -25.98 12.69 -26.55
CA VAL A 42 -26.90 11.57 -26.48
C VAL A 42 -27.43 11.51 -25.05
N ASP A 43 -28.67 11.06 -24.84
CA ASP A 43 -29.09 10.74 -23.48
C ASP A 43 -28.54 9.32 -23.17
N ASP A 44 -28.95 8.30 -23.93
CA ASP A 44 -28.59 6.89 -23.65
C ASP A 44 -27.95 6.16 -24.87
N VAL A 45 -26.93 5.33 -24.62
CA VAL A 45 -26.29 4.46 -25.63
C VAL A 45 -26.16 3.03 -25.14
N ASP A 46 -26.90 2.11 -25.76
CA ASP A 46 -26.92 0.69 -25.42
C ASP A 46 -26.35 -0.15 -26.56
N VAL A 47 -25.32 -0.96 -26.26
CA VAL A 47 -24.67 -1.83 -27.26
C VAL A 47 -24.58 -3.27 -26.78
N ASP A 48 -25.26 -4.16 -27.50
CA ASP A 48 -25.47 -5.55 -27.11
C ASP A 48 -24.97 -6.55 -28.18
N GLY A 49 -24.14 -7.50 -27.77
CA GLY A 49 -23.80 -8.68 -28.59
C GLY A 49 -23.09 -8.34 -29.91
N VAL A 50 -22.21 -7.34 -29.88
CA VAL A 50 -21.42 -6.86 -31.02
C VAL A 50 -20.03 -7.51 -31.03
N GLU A 51 -19.41 -7.77 -32.20
CA GLU A 51 -18.00 -8.24 -32.20
C GLU A 51 -17.03 -7.08 -31.89
N LEU A 52 -17.21 -5.89 -32.48
CA LEU A 52 -16.33 -4.74 -32.26
C LEU A 52 -17.10 -3.42 -32.12
N VAL A 53 -16.83 -2.69 -31.04
CA VAL A 53 -17.41 -1.36 -30.75
C VAL A 53 -16.31 -0.30 -30.64
N VAL A 54 -16.50 0.83 -31.33
CA VAL A 54 -15.71 2.05 -31.16
C VAL A 54 -16.65 3.23 -30.98
N LEU A 55 -16.65 3.86 -29.80
CA LEU A 55 -17.47 5.02 -29.51
C LEU A 55 -16.59 6.22 -29.18
N GLU A 56 -16.87 7.35 -29.83
CA GLU A 56 -16.33 8.67 -29.48
C GLU A 56 -17.52 9.56 -29.11
N LEU A 57 -17.75 9.79 -27.81
CA LEU A 57 -18.92 10.51 -27.30
C LEU A 57 -18.50 11.72 -26.44
N LEU A 58 -19.24 12.84 -26.54
CA LEU A 58 -18.84 14.10 -25.87
C LEU A 58 -19.72 14.59 -24.73
N VAL A 59 -20.99 14.21 -24.71
CA VAL A 59 -21.93 14.48 -23.63
C VAL A 59 -22.94 13.35 -23.70
N VAL A 60 -22.95 12.49 -22.70
CA VAL A 60 -23.89 11.37 -22.61
C VAL A 60 -24.44 11.33 -21.19
N ASP A 61 -25.68 10.89 -21.01
CA ASP A 61 -26.15 10.59 -19.66
C ASP A 61 -25.66 9.16 -19.32
N GLU A 62 -26.00 8.14 -20.13
CA GLU A 62 -25.68 6.73 -19.85
C GLU A 62 -25.05 5.98 -21.05
N VAL A 63 -24.05 5.12 -20.80
CA VAL A 63 -23.46 4.20 -21.79
C VAL A 63 -23.41 2.78 -21.23
N GLU A 64 -24.19 1.86 -21.80
CA GLU A 64 -24.18 0.43 -21.47
C GLU A 64 -23.57 -0.40 -22.62
N VAL A 65 -22.60 -1.27 -22.33
CA VAL A 65 -21.98 -2.17 -23.32
C VAL A 65 -21.88 -3.61 -22.80
N ASP A 66 -22.63 -4.51 -23.43
CA ASP A 66 -22.82 -5.88 -22.96
C ASP A 66 -22.42 -6.94 -24.01
N GLY A 67 -21.63 -7.93 -23.56
CA GLY A 67 -21.39 -9.16 -24.33
C GLY A 67 -20.66 -8.94 -25.66
N VAL A 68 -19.68 -8.04 -25.67
CA VAL A 68 -18.90 -7.62 -26.84
C VAL A 68 -17.53 -8.34 -26.88
N GLU A 69 -16.95 -8.62 -28.05
CA GLU A 69 -15.57 -9.17 -28.09
C GLU A 69 -14.52 -8.06 -27.86
N LEU A 70 -14.67 -6.89 -28.48
CA LEU A 70 -13.74 -5.76 -28.30
C LEU A 70 -14.46 -4.42 -28.21
N VAL A 71 -14.17 -3.65 -27.16
CA VAL A 71 -14.68 -2.30 -26.90
C VAL A 71 -13.56 -1.27 -26.85
N VAL A 72 -13.73 -0.15 -27.56
CA VAL A 72 -12.90 1.06 -27.44
C VAL A 72 -13.81 2.26 -27.20
N LEU A 73 -13.73 2.86 -26.01
CA LEU A 73 -14.50 4.05 -25.66
C LEU A 73 -13.58 5.25 -25.42
N GLU A 74 -13.86 6.35 -26.11
CA GLU A 74 -13.31 7.68 -25.85
C GLU A 74 -14.49 8.58 -25.45
N LEU A 75 -14.69 8.80 -24.15
CA LEU A 75 -15.85 9.52 -23.62
C LEU A 75 -15.44 10.79 -22.87
N LEU A 76 -16.24 11.83 -23.03
CA LEU A 76 -16.08 13.10 -22.34
C LEU A 76 -17.43 13.46 -21.74
N VAL A 77 -17.50 13.83 -20.45
CA VAL A 77 -18.72 14.25 -19.74
C VAL A 77 -19.83 13.23 -19.92
N VAL A 78 -19.76 12.19 -19.11
CA VAL A 78 -20.80 11.15 -19.04
C VAL A 78 -21.29 11.09 -17.60
N ASP A 79 -22.57 10.85 -17.37
CA ASP A 79 -23.01 10.61 -15.99
C ASP A 79 -22.56 9.17 -15.63
N ASP A 80 -23.00 8.14 -16.37
CA ASP A 80 -22.76 6.73 -16.03
C ASP A 80 -22.19 5.89 -17.21
N VAL A 81 -21.21 5.02 -16.94
CA VAL A 81 -20.65 4.06 -17.92
C VAL A 81 -20.59 2.65 -17.33
N GLU A 82 -21.27 1.70 -17.97
CA GLU A 82 -21.30 0.28 -17.58
C GLU A 82 -20.77 -0.61 -18.71
N VAL A 83 -19.86 -1.54 -18.38
CA VAL A 83 -19.31 -2.53 -19.32
C VAL A 83 -19.33 -3.92 -18.70
N ASP A 84 -20.14 -4.85 -19.23
CA ASP A 84 -20.25 -6.24 -18.73
C ASP A 84 -19.91 -7.29 -19.82
N GLY A 85 -19.09 -8.26 -19.43
CA GLY A 85 -18.98 -9.53 -20.16
C GLY A 85 -18.24 -9.39 -21.49
N VAL A 86 -17.20 -8.55 -21.51
CA VAL A 86 -16.39 -8.21 -22.69
C VAL A 86 -15.07 -8.98 -22.69
N GLU A 87 -14.57 -9.40 -23.86
CA GLU A 87 -13.26 -10.06 -23.95
C GLU A 87 -12.10 -9.05 -23.85
N LEU A 88 -12.17 -7.90 -24.52
CA LEU A 88 -11.15 -6.85 -24.46
C LEU A 88 -11.73 -5.44 -24.38
N VAL A 89 -11.26 -4.64 -23.43
CA VAL A 89 -11.68 -3.25 -23.22
C VAL A 89 -10.50 -2.27 -23.28
N VAL A 90 -10.72 -1.12 -23.92
CA VAL A 90 -9.86 0.07 -23.90
C VAL A 90 -10.72 1.30 -23.58
N LEU A 91 -10.45 1.96 -22.45
CA LEU A 91 -11.21 3.13 -21.99
C LEU A 91 -10.31 4.37 -21.86
N GLU A 92 -10.76 5.49 -22.44
CA GLU A 92 -10.25 6.83 -22.16
C GLU A 92 -11.45 7.71 -21.76
N LEU A 93 -11.59 8.00 -20.47
CA LEU A 93 -12.75 8.68 -19.90
C LEU A 93 -12.35 10.00 -19.23
N LEU A 94 -13.12 11.07 -19.48
CA LEU A 94 -12.88 12.39 -18.88
C LEU A 94 -14.16 13.01 -18.34
N GLY A 95 -14.18 13.26 -17.03
CA GLY A 95 -15.29 13.92 -16.36
C GLY A 95 -16.54 13.05 -16.32
N VAL A 96 -16.38 11.79 -15.92
CA VAL A 96 -17.49 10.83 -15.77
C VAL A 96 -17.94 10.83 -14.32
N ASP A 97 -19.22 10.71 -14.00
CA ASP A 97 -19.63 10.62 -12.59
C ASP A 97 -19.34 9.19 -12.07
N GLU A 98 -19.89 8.14 -12.70
CA GLU A 98 -19.74 6.73 -12.27
C GLU A 98 -19.22 5.83 -13.42
N VAL A 99 -18.28 4.91 -13.12
CA VAL A 99 -17.75 3.91 -14.07
C VAL A 99 -17.76 2.52 -13.42
N ALA A 100 -18.41 1.54 -14.06
CA ALA A 100 -18.41 0.15 -13.62
C ALA A 100 -17.96 -0.81 -14.74
N VAL A 101 -17.03 -1.70 -14.42
CA VAL A 101 -16.53 -2.75 -15.32
C VAL A 101 -16.61 -4.11 -14.63
N ASP A 102 -17.43 -5.03 -15.17
CA ASP A 102 -17.65 -6.38 -14.60
C ASP A 102 -17.36 -7.47 -15.64
N GLY A 103 -16.68 -8.53 -15.21
CA GLY A 103 -16.64 -9.80 -15.93
C GLY A 103 -15.88 -9.74 -17.25
N VAL A 104 -14.85 -8.88 -17.31
CA VAL A 104 -14.02 -8.67 -18.49
C VAL A 104 -12.80 -9.61 -18.49
N GLU A 105 -12.47 -10.24 -19.63
CA GLU A 105 -11.26 -11.07 -19.70
C GLU A 105 -9.97 -10.22 -19.72
N LEU A 106 -9.95 -9.09 -20.43
CA LEU A 106 -8.75 -8.24 -20.51
C LEU A 106 -9.08 -6.74 -20.63
N VAL A 107 -8.41 -5.92 -19.81
CA VAL A 107 -8.39 -4.46 -19.94
C VAL A 107 -6.96 -4.02 -20.35
N GLU A 108 -6.77 -3.55 -21.58
CA GLU A 108 -5.42 -3.14 -22.05
C GLU A 108 -5.04 -1.77 -21.48
N VAL A 109 -5.98 -0.81 -21.46
CA VAL A 109 -5.74 0.56 -20.98
C VAL A 109 -7.02 1.10 -20.38
N LEU A 110 -6.92 1.61 -19.16
CA LEU A 110 -8.00 2.28 -18.45
C LEU A 110 -7.50 3.64 -17.92
N GLU A 111 -7.70 4.69 -18.71
CA GLU A 111 -7.35 6.07 -18.34
C GLU A 111 -8.61 6.82 -17.86
N LEU A 112 -8.70 7.13 -16.56
CA LEU A 112 -9.79 7.95 -15.99
C LEU A 112 -9.26 9.29 -15.49
N LEU A 113 -9.94 10.39 -15.88
CA LEU A 113 -9.60 11.73 -15.40
C LEU A 113 -10.83 12.47 -14.88
N GLY A 114 -10.81 12.80 -13.59
CA GLY A 114 -11.89 13.54 -12.94
C GLY A 114 -13.17 12.71 -12.88
N VAL A 115 -13.07 11.48 -12.37
CA VAL A 115 -14.22 10.59 -12.17
C VAL A 115 -14.67 10.67 -10.72
N ASP A 116 -15.97 10.61 -10.42
CA ASP A 116 -16.38 10.61 -9.01
C ASP A 116 -16.17 9.19 -8.42
N GLU A 117 -16.75 8.14 -9.02
CA GLU A 117 -16.68 6.75 -8.53
C GLU A 117 -16.24 5.77 -9.65
N ALA A 118 -15.31 4.84 -9.35
CA ALA A 118 -14.83 3.83 -10.29
C ALA A 118 -14.78 2.42 -9.65
N GLU A 119 -15.57 1.49 -10.19
CA GLU A 119 -15.68 0.11 -9.75
C GLU A 119 -15.15 -0.87 -10.82
N VAL A 120 -14.31 -1.82 -10.41
CA VAL A 120 -13.81 -2.91 -11.27
C VAL A 120 -13.96 -4.25 -10.55
N ASP A 121 -14.80 -5.16 -11.08
CA ASP A 121 -15.06 -6.49 -10.51
C ASP A 121 -14.77 -7.62 -11.52
N GLY A 122 -14.10 -8.67 -11.05
CA GLY A 122 -14.06 -9.96 -11.76
C GLY A 122 -13.29 -9.93 -13.08
N VAL A 123 -12.23 -9.11 -13.16
CA VAL A 123 -11.39 -8.98 -14.36
C VAL A 123 -10.22 -9.96 -14.34
N GLU A 124 -9.98 -10.71 -15.43
CA GLU A 124 -8.85 -11.68 -15.45
C GLU A 124 -7.48 -10.98 -15.55
N LEU A 125 -7.34 -9.92 -16.37
CA LEU A 125 -6.06 -9.22 -16.56
C LEU A 125 -6.24 -7.73 -16.86
N VAL A 126 -5.52 -6.87 -16.13
CA VAL A 126 -5.42 -5.43 -16.40
C VAL A 126 -3.95 -5.04 -16.69
N GLU A 127 -3.65 -4.56 -17.89
CA GLU A 127 -2.27 -4.18 -18.25
C GLU A 127 -1.88 -2.81 -17.67
N VAL A 128 -2.71 -1.78 -17.84
CA VAL A 128 -2.40 -0.41 -17.38
C VAL A 128 -3.65 0.31 -16.89
N VAL A 129 -3.61 0.80 -15.65
CA VAL A 129 -4.58 1.71 -15.07
C VAL A 129 -3.91 3.03 -14.70
N GLU A 130 -4.41 4.14 -15.23
CA GLU A 130 -4.01 5.49 -14.82
C GLU A 130 -5.25 6.26 -14.36
N LEU A 131 -5.39 6.49 -13.05
CA LEU A 131 -6.49 7.28 -12.49
C LEU A 131 -5.98 8.61 -11.94
N LEU A 132 -6.62 9.71 -12.33
CA LEU A 132 -6.25 11.05 -11.89
C LEU A 132 -7.45 11.86 -11.41
N GLY A 133 -7.43 12.20 -10.12
CA GLY A 133 -8.47 13.01 -9.49
C GLY A 133 -9.79 12.27 -9.45
N VAL A 134 -9.75 11.03 -8.98
CA VAL A 134 -10.95 10.20 -8.75
C VAL A 134 -11.36 10.33 -7.29
N ASP A 135 -12.64 10.43 -6.95
CA ASP A 135 -13.01 10.51 -5.52
C ASP A 135 -12.89 9.10 -4.88
N GLU A 136 -13.49 8.06 -5.46
CA GLU A 136 -13.52 6.70 -4.89
C GLU A 136 -13.17 5.62 -5.93
N VAL A 137 -12.37 4.62 -5.52
CA VAL A 137 -11.94 3.50 -6.38
C VAL A 137 -12.11 2.18 -5.63
N GLU A 138 -12.95 1.28 -6.17
CA GLU A 138 -13.15 -0.08 -5.66
C GLU A 138 -12.65 -1.12 -6.69
N VAL A 139 -11.81 -2.07 -6.25
CA VAL A 139 -11.32 -3.17 -7.09
C VAL A 139 -11.49 -4.50 -6.37
N ASP A 140 -12.31 -5.41 -6.92
CA ASP A 140 -12.58 -6.75 -6.36
C ASP A 140 -12.24 -7.85 -7.38
N GLY A 141 -11.55 -8.90 -6.91
CA GLY A 141 -11.51 -10.18 -7.63
C GLY A 141 -10.74 -10.15 -8.96
N VAL A 142 -9.73 -9.28 -9.05
CA VAL A 142 -8.88 -9.13 -10.23
C VAL A 142 -7.71 -10.12 -10.18
N GLU A 143 -7.57 -10.97 -11.21
CA GLU A 143 -6.57 -12.07 -11.19
C GLU A 143 -5.14 -11.58 -11.45
N LEU A 144 -4.91 -10.59 -12.33
CA LEU A 144 -3.57 -10.06 -12.60
C LEU A 144 -3.60 -8.59 -13.00
N VAL A 145 -2.75 -7.78 -12.37
CA VAL A 145 -2.53 -6.39 -12.75
C VAL A 145 -1.04 -6.13 -12.95
N GLU A 146 -0.66 -5.59 -14.12
CA GLU A 146 0.73 -5.21 -14.40
C GLU A 146 1.04 -3.84 -13.76
N VAL A 147 0.33 -2.76 -14.10
CA VAL A 147 0.65 -1.42 -13.58
C VAL A 147 -0.60 -0.64 -13.18
N VAL A 148 -0.60 -0.13 -11.95
CA VAL A 148 -1.60 0.83 -11.43
C VAL A 148 -0.90 2.10 -10.95
N GLU A 149 -1.26 3.24 -11.54
CA GLU A 149 -0.86 4.57 -11.08
C GLU A 149 -2.10 5.37 -10.67
N LEU A 150 -2.27 5.63 -9.37
CA LEU A 150 -3.37 6.46 -8.83
C LEU A 150 -2.83 7.79 -8.32
N LEU A 151 -3.40 8.91 -8.77
CA LEU A 151 -2.97 10.25 -8.37
C LEU A 151 -4.12 11.13 -7.90
N GLY A 152 -4.05 11.54 -6.63
CA GLY A 152 -5.01 12.47 -6.04
C GLY A 152 -6.39 11.84 -5.93
N VAL A 153 -6.44 10.62 -5.39
CA VAL A 153 -7.67 9.89 -5.13
C VAL A 153 -8.09 10.14 -3.68
N ASP A 154 -9.37 10.25 -3.34
CA ASP A 154 -9.75 10.41 -1.93
C ASP A 154 -9.70 9.03 -1.23
N GLU A 155 -10.34 7.99 -1.77
CA GLU A 155 -10.46 6.65 -1.16
C GLU A 155 -10.16 5.51 -2.15
N VAL A 156 -9.43 4.48 -1.71
CA VAL A 156 -9.09 3.29 -2.51
C VAL A 156 -9.33 2.02 -1.70
N GLU A 157 -10.23 1.16 -2.17
CA GLU A 157 -10.47 -0.18 -1.61
C GLU A 157 -10.04 -1.28 -2.61
N VAL A 158 -9.22 -2.23 -2.16
CA VAL A 158 -8.75 -3.37 -2.97
C VAL A 158 -8.97 -4.69 -2.23
N ASP A 159 -9.81 -5.59 -2.76
CA ASP A 159 -10.08 -6.92 -2.19
C ASP A 159 -9.75 -8.05 -3.18
N GLY A 160 -8.96 -9.02 -2.73
CA GLY A 160 -8.83 -10.31 -3.42
C GLY A 160 -8.10 -10.23 -4.77
N VAL A 161 -7.10 -9.36 -4.88
CA VAL A 161 -6.35 -9.10 -6.11
C VAL A 161 -4.97 -9.79 -6.10
N GLU A 162 -4.52 -10.35 -7.24
CA GLU A 162 -3.11 -10.73 -7.43
C GLU A 162 -2.41 -9.67 -8.33
N LEU A 163 -1.36 -8.98 -7.85
CA LEU A 163 -0.58 -8.03 -8.65
C LEU A 163 0.79 -8.59 -9.04
N ASP A 164 1.16 -8.45 -10.30
CA ASP A 164 2.39 -9.03 -10.86
C ASP A 164 3.59 -8.05 -10.84
N GLU A 165 3.40 -6.74 -11.08
CA GLU A 165 4.52 -5.76 -11.15
C GLU A 165 4.42 -4.60 -10.14
N VAL A 166 3.60 -3.56 -10.39
CA VAL A 166 3.71 -2.30 -9.62
C VAL A 166 2.36 -1.65 -9.30
N LEU A 167 2.20 -1.28 -8.03
CA LEU A 167 1.15 -0.38 -7.55
C LEU A 167 1.78 0.89 -6.96
N GLU A 168 1.52 2.04 -7.59
CA GLU A 168 1.98 3.37 -7.15
C GLU A 168 0.76 4.25 -6.81
N LEU A 169 0.61 4.62 -5.53
CA LEU A 169 -0.42 5.58 -5.09
C LEU A 169 0.23 6.89 -4.65
N LEU A 170 -0.25 8.02 -5.18
CA LEU A 170 0.28 9.34 -4.84
C LEU A 170 -0.81 10.32 -4.42
N GLY A 171 -0.71 10.79 -3.17
CA GLY A 171 -1.61 11.78 -2.60
C GLY A 171 -3.03 11.26 -2.46
N VAL A 172 -3.15 10.06 -1.90
CA VAL A 172 -4.43 9.43 -1.57
C VAL A 172 -4.82 9.79 -0.13
N ASP A 173 -6.09 10.00 0.21
CA ASP A 173 -6.43 10.27 1.62
C ASP A 173 -6.49 8.93 2.41
N GLU A 174 -7.26 7.95 1.95
CA GLU A 174 -7.47 6.66 2.65
C GLU A 174 -7.24 5.45 1.70
N VAL A 175 -6.57 4.39 2.17
CA VAL A 175 -6.29 3.16 1.41
C VAL A 175 -6.59 1.93 2.27
N GLU A 176 -7.51 1.07 1.82
CA GLU A 176 -7.81 -0.24 2.41
C GLU A 176 -7.43 -1.37 1.44
N VAL A 177 -6.65 -2.35 1.91
CA VAL A 177 -6.21 -3.50 1.11
C VAL A 177 -6.46 -4.81 1.88
N ASP A 178 -7.30 -5.71 1.35
CA ASP A 178 -7.58 -7.03 1.94
C ASP A 178 -7.25 -8.18 0.96
N GLY A 179 -6.51 -9.17 1.42
CA GLY A 179 -6.39 -10.46 0.73
C GLY A 179 -5.63 -10.43 -0.59
N VAL A 180 -4.62 -9.58 -0.69
CA VAL A 180 -3.83 -9.35 -1.92
C VAL A 180 -2.56 -10.21 -1.97
N GLU A 181 -2.22 -10.76 -3.14
CA GLU A 181 -0.94 -11.45 -3.41
C GLU A 181 -0.07 -10.54 -4.31
N LEU A 182 1.06 -9.99 -3.82
CA LEU A 182 1.96 -9.12 -4.62
C LEU A 182 3.30 -9.77 -4.94
N VAL A 183 3.76 -9.59 -6.19
CA VAL A 183 4.96 -10.25 -6.71
C VAL A 183 6.17 -9.34 -6.90
N GLU A 184 6.04 -7.99 -6.89
CA GLU A 184 7.20 -7.08 -7.07
C GLU A 184 7.21 -5.81 -6.18
N VAL A 185 6.37 -4.78 -6.41
CA VAL A 185 6.51 -3.47 -5.71
C VAL A 185 5.19 -2.79 -5.35
N LEU A 186 5.11 -2.28 -4.13
CA LEU A 186 4.07 -1.34 -3.69
C LEU A 186 4.69 -0.06 -3.11
N GLU A 187 4.34 1.10 -3.69
CA GLU A 187 4.82 2.43 -3.28
C GLU A 187 3.63 3.35 -2.98
N LEU A 188 3.44 3.71 -1.70
CA LEU A 188 2.40 4.67 -1.28
C LEU A 188 3.04 5.97 -0.84
N LEU A 189 2.77 7.08 -1.54
CA LEU A 189 3.37 8.38 -1.27
C LEU A 189 2.35 9.46 -0.93
N GLY A 190 2.45 9.95 0.30
CA GLY A 190 1.60 11.04 0.79
C GLY A 190 0.17 10.57 1.02
N VAL A 191 0.04 9.36 1.58
CA VAL A 191 -1.25 8.80 2.00
C VAL A 191 -1.55 9.23 3.43
N ASP A 192 -2.77 9.66 3.76
CA ASP A 192 -3.08 10.06 5.14
C ASP A 192 -3.26 8.80 6.02
N GLU A 193 -4.09 7.83 5.62
CA GLU A 193 -4.36 6.59 6.38
C GLU A 193 -4.23 5.34 5.48
N VAL A 194 -3.59 4.28 5.98
CA VAL A 194 -3.38 3.00 5.26
C VAL A 194 -3.75 1.82 6.16
N GLU A 195 -4.71 1.00 5.75
CA GLU A 195 -5.08 -0.28 6.40
C GLU A 195 -4.78 -1.46 5.45
N VAL A 196 -4.03 -2.44 5.90
CA VAL A 196 -3.63 -3.62 5.10
C VAL A 196 -3.86 -4.91 5.88
N ASP A 197 -4.76 -5.79 5.40
CA ASP A 197 -5.04 -7.12 6.00
C ASP A 197 -4.72 -8.25 5.01
N GLY A 198 -3.99 -9.26 5.48
CA GLY A 198 -3.94 -10.57 4.79
C GLY A 198 -3.19 -10.59 3.47
N VAL A 199 -2.11 -9.81 3.36
CA VAL A 199 -1.32 -9.67 2.12
C VAL A 199 -0.10 -10.61 2.11
N GLU A 200 0.08 -11.39 1.05
CA GLU A 200 1.32 -12.16 0.77
C GLU A 200 2.22 -11.33 -0.17
N LEU A 201 3.35 -10.77 0.32
CA LEU A 201 4.20 -9.83 -0.42
C LEU A 201 5.61 -10.36 -0.70
N VAL A 202 6.08 -10.22 -1.94
CA VAL A 202 7.47 -10.58 -2.30
C VAL A 202 8.13 -9.54 -3.21
N GLU A 203 8.70 -8.47 -2.65
CA GLU A 203 10.03 -7.90 -2.97
C GLU A 203 10.24 -6.54 -2.25
N VAL A 204 9.38 -5.53 -2.46
CA VAL A 204 9.54 -4.20 -1.83
C VAL A 204 8.21 -3.55 -1.45
N PHE A 205 8.11 -3.09 -0.21
CA PHE A 205 6.97 -2.34 0.32
C PHE A 205 7.45 -1.00 0.91
N GLU A 206 7.12 0.11 0.24
CA GLU A 206 7.51 1.48 0.63
C GLU A 206 6.28 2.32 0.98
N LEU A 207 6.16 2.74 2.24
CA LEU A 207 5.08 3.62 2.69
C LEU A 207 5.59 4.98 3.18
N LEU A 208 4.93 6.03 2.73
CA LEU A 208 5.09 7.39 3.22
C LEU A 208 3.69 7.96 3.49
N GLY A 209 3.31 8.04 4.76
CA GLY A 209 1.98 8.50 5.17
C GLY A 209 1.91 9.06 6.58
N VAL A 210 0.71 9.26 7.13
CA VAL A 210 0.50 9.80 8.48
C VAL A 210 0.18 8.67 9.48
N GLU A 211 -0.71 7.75 9.14
CA GLU A 211 -1.10 6.61 10.01
C GLU A 211 -1.10 5.30 9.19
N VAL A 212 -0.52 4.23 9.73
CA VAL A 212 -0.40 2.92 9.04
C VAL A 212 -0.77 1.77 9.99
N GLU A 213 -1.75 0.96 9.60
CA GLU A 213 -2.16 -0.29 10.28
C GLU A 213 -1.94 -1.48 9.34
N VAL A 214 -1.18 -2.50 9.80
CA VAL A 214 -0.84 -3.69 9.01
C VAL A 214 -1.12 -4.97 9.80
N ASP A 215 -1.98 -5.83 9.28
CA ASP A 215 -2.41 -7.08 9.90
C ASP A 215 -2.16 -8.30 8.99
N GLY A 216 -1.46 -9.32 9.48
CA GLY A 216 -1.40 -10.63 8.84
C GLY A 216 -0.63 -10.68 7.51
N VAL A 217 0.47 -9.92 7.40
CA VAL A 217 1.27 -9.82 6.16
C VAL A 217 2.48 -10.77 6.17
N GLU A 218 2.71 -11.50 5.08
CA GLU A 218 3.95 -12.28 4.89
C GLU A 218 4.93 -11.49 3.98
N LEU A 219 6.13 -11.13 4.48
CA LEU A 219 7.12 -10.32 3.74
C LEU A 219 8.39 -11.11 3.44
N ASP A 220 8.81 -11.18 2.17
CA ASP A 220 10.03 -11.93 1.83
C ASP A 220 11.34 -11.10 1.83
N GLU A 221 11.30 -9.78 1.58
CA GLU A 221 12.52 -8.96 1.40
C GLU A 221 12.54 -7.66 2.24
N VAL A 222 11.93 -6.56 1.79
CA VAL A 222 12.11 -5.23 2.40
C VAL A 222 10.80 -4.51 2.70
N LEU A 223 10.70 -3.96 3.91
CA LEU A 223 9.68 -2.98 4.30
C LEU A 223 10.35 -1.67 4.76
N GLU A 224 9.99 -0.56 4.13
CA GLU A 224 10.46 0.80 4.48
C GLU A 224 9.27 1.70 4.80
N LEU A 225 9.21 2.23 6.03
CA LEU A 225 8.23 3.25 6.45
C LEU A 225 8.94 4.58 6.71
N LEU A 226 8.45 5.65 6.09
CA LEU A 226 9.08 6.97 6.17
C LEU A 226 8.10 8.08 6.55
N GLY A 227 8.38 8.75 7.66
CA GLY A 227 7.69 9.98 8.08
C GLY A 227 6.24 9.80 8.52
N VAL A 228 5.91 8.60 9.01
CA VAL A 228 4.63 8.21 9.61
C VAL A 228 4.51 8.71 11.04
N ASP A 229 3.33 9.18 11.44
CA ASP A 229 3.06 9.61 12.82
C ASP A 229 2.89 8.36 13.70
N GLU A 230 2.00 7.42 13.33
CA GLU A 230 1.72 6.19 14.09
C GLU A 230 1.79 4.95 13.18
N VAL A 231 2.32 3.84 13.73
CA VAL A 231 2.43 2.54 13.05
C VAL A 231 1.98 1.43 14.00
N GLU A 232 0.94 0.68 13.59
CA GLU A 232 0.46 -0.54 14.25
C GLU A 232 0.69 -1.76 13.34
N VAL A 233 1.32 -2.83 13.85
CA VAL A 233 1.61 -4.05 13.04
C VAL A 233 1.32 -5.34 13.81
N ASP A 234 0.41 -6.19 13.35
CA ASP A 234 0.20 -7.53 13.93
C ASP A 234 0.36 -8.65 12.88
N GLY A 235 0.86 -9.81 13.33
CA GLY A 235 0.87 -11.03 12.53
C GLY A 235 1.79 -11.06 11.30
N VAL A 236 2.92 -10.35 11.31
CA VAL A 236 3.87 -10.35 10.18
C VAL A 236 4.84 -11.54 10.22
N GLU A 237 4.81 -12.43 9.22
CA GLU A 237 5.76 -13.54 9.13
C GLU A 237 6.98 -13.17 8.27
N LEU A 238 8.16 -13.12 8.91
CA LEU A 238 9.50 -12.92 8.32
C LEU A 238 9.71 -11.56 7.62
N VAL A 239 10.88 -10.94 7.82
CA VAL A 239 11.35 -9.80 7.00
C VAL A 239 12.87 -9.89 6.89
N GLU A 240 13.45 -9.78 5.69
CA GLU A 240 14.92 -9.65 5.60
C GLU A 240 15.36 -8.29 6.15
N VAL A 241 14.70 -7.21 5.75
CA VAL A 241 15.03 -5.84 6.19
C VAL A 241 13.78 -5.03 6.53
N LEU A 242 13.75 -4.48 7.74
CA LEU A 242 12.72 -3.55 8.21
C LEU A 242 13.38 -2.20 8.55
N GLU A 243 13.03 -1.14 7.80
CA GLU A 243 13.55 0.22 7.99
C GLU A 243 12.42 1.18 8.40
N LEU A 244 12.53 1.79 9.59
CA LEU A 244 11.62 2.84 10.07
C LEU A 244 12.36 4.17 10.20
N PHE A 245 11.89 5.20 9.48
CA PHE A 245 12.51 6.53 9.49
C PHE A 245 11.53 7.63 9.92
N GLY A 246 11.83 8.31 11.01
CA GLY A 246 11.11 9.50 11.45
C GLY A 246 9.69 9.22 11.92
N VAL A 247 9.49 8.09 12.61
CA VAL A 247 8.21 7.66 13.15
C VAL A 247 7.96 8.27 14.53
N GLU A 248 6.77 8.82 14.83
CA GLU A 248 6.50 9.34 16.19
C GLU A 248 6.30 8.17 17.16
N VAL A 249 5.36 7.27 16.85
CA VAL A 249 4.99 6.14 17.72
C VAL A 249 4.95 4.83 16.92
N VAL A 250 5.46 3.77 17.54
CA VAL A 250 5.45 2.40 17.01
C VAL A 250 4.80 1.51 18.08
N GLU A 251 3.60 1.00 17.83
CA GLU A 251 2.82 0.16 18.77
C GLU A 251 2.65 -1.27 18.22
N GLU A 252 2.93 -2.29 19.06
CA GLU A 252 2.77 -3.76 18.84
C GLU A 252 3.45 -4.33 17.59
N TYR A 253 4.32 -5.35 17.71
CA TYR A 253 4.74 -6.13 16.53
C TYR A 253 4.74 -7.65 16.80
N GLY A 254 3.70 -8.30 16.29
CA GLY A 254 3.63 -9.75 16.12
C GLY A 254 4.56 -10.28 15.01
N VAL A 255 5.81 -9.81 14.93
CA VAL A 255 6.77 -10.26 13.90
C VAL A 255 7.54 -11.50 14.38
N GLU A 256 7.43 -12.59 13.64
CA GLU A 256 8.13 -13.84 13.99
C GLU A 256 9.66 -13.70 13.90
N SER A 257 10.18 -13.01 12.87
CA SER A 257 11.64 -12.80 12.75
C SER A 257 12.03 -11.72 11.75
N VAL A 258 13.08 -10.97 12.08
CA VAL A 258 13.69 -9.96 11.21
C VAL A 258 15.20 -10.19 11.12
N GLU A 259 15.79 -10.23 9.91
CA GLU A 259 17.25 -10.29 9.81
C GLU A 259 17.89 -8.94 10.20
N VAL A 260 17.39 -7.84 9.65
CA VAL A 260 17.89 -6.49 9.92
C VAL A 260 16.75 -5.54 10.25
N LEU A 261 16.81 -4.92 11.43
CA LEU A 261 15.87 -3.90 11.89
C LEU A 261 16.63 -2.58 12.09
N GLU A 262 16.29 -1.56 11.31
CA GLU A 262 16.86 -0.21 11.40
C GLU A 262 15.79 0.81 11.84
N LEU A 263 15.96 1.40 13.04
CA LEU A 263 15.12 2.50 13.53
C LEU A 263 15.91 3.81 13.56
N LEU A 264 15.42 4.82 12.84
CA LEU A 264 16.06 6.12 12.76
C LEU A 264 15.09 7.25 13.08
N GLY A 265 15.34 7.96 14.19
CA GLY A 265 14.54 9.11 14.57
C GLY A 265 13.13 8.74 15.03
N VAL A 266 12.99 7.59 15.68
CA VAL A 266 11.73 7.12 16.27
C VAL A 266 11.56 7.73 17.66
N ASP A 267 10.44 8.39 17.97
CA ASP A 267 10.29 9.03 19.29
C ASP A 267 9.98 8.00 20.38
N GLU A 268 9.01 7.10 20.18
CA GLU A 268 8.58 6.07 21.15
C GLU A 268 8.37 4.69 20.48
N VAL A 269 8.81 3.62 21.14
CA VAL A 269 8.55 2.21 20.75
C VAL A 269 7.92 1.47 21.93
N GLU A 270 6.71 0.93 21.74
CA GLU A 270 5.92 0.26 22.79
C GLU A 270 5.59 -1.22 22.44
N GLU A 271 5.55 -2.09 23.46
CA GLU A 271 5.13 -3.52 23.46
C GLU A 271 6.03 -4.55 22.73
N ASP A 272 5.68 -5.85 22.80
CA ASP A 272 6.42 -7.00 22.22
C ASP A 272 6.54 -6.83 20.69
N VAL A 273 7.74 -6.48 20.19
CA VAL A 273 7.97 -6.06 18.81
C VAL A 273 8.46 -7.20 17.90
N VAL A 274 9.33 -8.09 18.37
CA VAL A 274 9.88 -9.15 17.50
C VAL A 274 10.32 -10.36 18.31
N GLU A 275 9.93 -11.58 17.90
CA GLU A 275 10.44 -12.79 18.56
C GLU A 275 11.97 -12.96 18.34
N SER A 276 12.49 -12.56 17.18
CA SER A 276 13.93 -12.62 16.91
C SER A 276 14.44 -11.60 15.90
N VAL A 277 15.57 -10.95 16.25
CA VAL A 277 16.29 -10.01 15.38
C VAL A 277 17.76 -10.42 15.27
N GLU A 278 18.29 -10.60 14.06
CA GLU A 278 19.74 -10.84 13.91
C GLU A 278 20.54 -9.55 14.14
N VAL A 279 20.15 -8.45 13.49
CA VAL A 279 20.82 -7.16 13.56
C VAL A 279 19.83 -6.05 13.87
N LEU A 280 20.05 -5.35 14.97
CA LEU A 280 19.25 -4.22 15.41
C LEU A 280 20.10 -2.94 15.41
N GLU A 281 19.71 -1.94 14.64
CA GLU A 281 20.35 -0.62 14.56
C GLU A 281 19.39 0.49 15.02
N LEU A 282 19.70 1.16 16.14
CA LEU A 282 18.93 2.32 16.64
C LEU A 282 19.74 3.60 16.52
N LEU A 283 19.17 4.63 15.91
CA LEU A 283 19.79 5.95 15.79
C LEU A 283 18.79 7.06 16.10
N GLY A 284 19.04 7.79 17.20
CA GLY A 284 18.18 8.91 17.60
C GLY A 284 16.78 8.47 18.03
N VAL A 285 16.70 7.34 18.74
CA VAL A 285 15.44 6.83 19.29
C VAL A 285 15.22 7.44 20.67
N GLY A 286 14.01 7.94 20.97
CA GLY A 286 13.71 8.54 22.26
C GLY A 286 13.63 7.49 23.36
N VAL A 287 12.49 6.80 23.44
CA VAL A 287 12.18 5.82 24.48
C VAL A 287 11.90 4.46 23.86
N VAL A 288 12.39 3.40 24.50
CA VAL A 288 12.04 2.00 24.19
C VAL A 288 11.54 1.35 25.47
N GLU A 289 10.22 1.11 25.57
CA GLU A 289 9.58 0.50 26.75
C GLU A 289 9.38 -1.04 26.57
N GLU A 290 9.22 -1.77 27.71
CA GLU A 290 9.54 -3.20 27.95
C GLU A 290 9.01 -4.30 26.98
N ASP A 291 9.79 -5.39 26.95
CA ASP A 291 9.61 -6.74 26.32
C ASP A 291 9.76 -6.82 24.78
N GLY A 292 9.94 -5.69 24.10
CA GLY A 292 9.91 -5.57 22.64
C GLY A 292 10.75 -6.53 21.78
N VAL A 293 11.84 -7.13 22.26
CA VAL A 293 12.57 -8.11 21.43
C VAL A 293 13.05 -9.27 22.29
N GLU A 294 12.50 -10.48 22.07
CA GLU A 294 12.87 -11.67 22.85
C GLU A 294 14.34 -12.06 22.62
N SER A 295 14.89 -11.82 21.41
CA SER A 295 16.28 -12.16 21.11
C SER A 295 16.94 -11.27 20.06
N VAL A 296 18.09 -10.66 20.41
CA VAL A 296 18.94 -9.88 19.49
C VAL A 296 20.34 -10.46 19.40
N GLU A 297 20.83 -10.81 18.21
CA GLU A 297 22.22 -11.27 18.07
C GLU A 297 23.24 -10.12 18.09
N VAL A 298 22.95 -9.04 17.35
CA VAL A 298 23.81 -7.87 17.17
C VAL A 298 23.01 -6.59 17.39
N LEU A 299 23.43 -5.79 18.35
CA LEU A 299 22.83 -4.49 18.61
C LEU A 299 23.85 -3.35 18.40
N LYS A 300 23.43 -2.32 17.65
CA LYS A 300 24.12 -1.05 17.49
C LYS A 300 23.17 0.08 17.89
N GLN A 301 23.61 0.92 18.83
CA GLN A 301 22.83 2.06 19.31
C GLN A 301 23.66 3.33 19.19
N LEU A 302 22.99 4.44 18.90
CA LEU A 302 23.60 5.77 18.93
C LEU A 302 22.56 6.85 19.23
N GLY A 303 22.59 7.39 20.45
CA GLY A 303 21.69 8.47 20.87
C GLY A 303 20.31 7.94 21.20
N VAL A 304 20.25 7.03 22.17
CA VAL A 304 19.00 6.53 22.76
C VAL A 304 18.89 7.11 24.17
N ASP A 305 17.75 7.72 24.50
CA ASP A 305 17.57 8.39 25.79
C ASP A 305 17.33 7.35 26.92
N GLU A 306 16.43 6.39 26.71
CA GLU A 306 16.07 5.36 27.71
C GLU A 306 15.82 3.98 27.06
N VAL A 307 16.24 2.90 27.74
CA VAL A 307 16.00 1.50 27.32
C VAL A 307 15.63 0.65 28.54
N ASP A 308 14.50 -0.06 28.47
CA ASP A 308 14.03 -1.02 29.47
C ASP A 308 13.78 -2.43 28.87
N GLY A 309 13.89 -3.50 29.67
CA GLY A 309 13.40 -4.86 29.32
C GLY A 309 14.15 -5.73 28.30
N VAL A 310 15.20 -5.28 27.60
CA VAL A 310 15.78 -6.04 26.46
C VAL A 310 16.81 -7.14 26.88
N GLU A 311 16.69 -8.39 26.38
CA GLU A 311 17.67 -9.47 26.66
C GLU A 311 18.90 -9.40 25.70
N LEU A 312 20.01 -8.77 26.14
CA LEU A 312 21.05 -8.29 25.22
C LEU A 312 22.45 -8.94 25.29
N VAL A 313 23.13 -8.95 24.13
CA VAL A 313 24.51 -9.43 23.98
C VAL A 313 25.56 -8.30 23.88
N LYS A 314 25.24 -7.05 23.45
CA LYS A 314 26.17 -5.87 23.47
C LYS A 314 25.43 -4.53 23.39
N LEU A 315 25.70 -3.59 24.30
CA LEU A 315 25.17 -2.20 24.29
C LEU A 315 26.27 -1.15 24.02
N LEU A 316 25.93 -0.03 23.36
CA LEU A 316 26.82 1.11 23.11
C LEU A 316 26.02 2.43 23.06
N GLY A 317 26.27 3.37 23.97
CA GLY A 317 25.80 4.76 23.85
C GLY A 317 24.36 5.06 24.29
N VAL A 318 23.96 4.55 25.47
CA VAL A 318 22.67 4.83 26.14
C VAL A 318 22.90 5.78 27.33
N ASP A 319 21.96 6.71 27.55
CA ASP A 319 22.02 7.66 28.68
C ASP A 319 21.51 7.05 30.00
N GLU A 320 20.39 6.33 29.99
CA GLU A 320 19.81 5.63 31.16
C GLU A 320 19.39 4.17 30.80
N VAL A 321 19.59 3.21 31.72
CA VAL A 321 19.33 1.77 31.50
C VAL A 321 18.75 1.17 32.79
N ASP A 322 17.55 0.60 32.71
CA ASP A 322 16.88 -0.10 33.81
C ASP A 322 16.53 -1.55 33.40
N ASP A 323 16.46 -2.47 34.39
CA ASP A 323 16.03 -3.88 34.30
C ASP A 323 16.57 -4.82 33.17
N VAL A 324 17.79 -4.62 32.64
CA VAL A 324 18.40 -5.47 31.58
C VAL A 324 19.06 -6.79 32.05
N GLU A 325 18.69 -7.96 31.47
CA GLU A 325 19.44 -9.24 31.61
C GLU A 325 20.64 -9.32 30.62
N LEU A 326 21.83 -8.91 31.09
CA LEU A 326 23.03 -8.77 30.26
C LEU A 326 23.91 -10.03 30.16
N VAL A 327 24.29 -10.42 28.92
CA VAL A 327 25.21 -11.56 28.67
C VAL A 327 26.67 -11.13 28.51
N GLU A 328 26.97 -10.01 27.84
CA GLU A 328 28.33 -9.43 27.70
C GLU A 328 28.30 -7.88 27.58
N LEU A 329 28.86 -7.14 28.56
CA LEU A 329 29.01 -5.68 28.48
C LEU A 329 30.30 -5.24 27.77
N LEU A 330 30.19 -4.19 26.95
CA LEU A 330 31.33 -3.51 26.32
C LEU A 330 31.18 -1.98 26.44
N GLU A 331 31.42 -1.47 27.65
CA GLU A 331 31.63 -0.05 27.98
C GLU A 331 30.49 0.92 27.58
N VAL A 332 29.73 1.42 28.57
CA VAL A 332 28.92 2.64 28.43
C VAL A 332 29.89 3.81 28.30
N VAL A 333 30.04 4.36 27.09
CA VAL A 333 31.05 5.39 26.80
C VAL A 333 30.36 6.75 26.68
N ASP A 334 30.25 7.44 27.80
CA ASP A 334 30.27 8.89 27.77
C ASP A 334 31.75 9.33 27.59
N VAL A 335 32.14 9.52 26.34
CA VAL A 335 33.43 10.08 25.86
C VAL A 335 34.73 9.32 26.28
N GLY A 336 35.10 8.29 25.51
CA GLY A 336 36.51 7.86 25.30
C GLY A 336 36.93 6.43 25.69
N VAL A 337 36.90 5.51 24.72
CA VAL A 337 37.67 4.23 24.53
C VAL A 337 38.49 3.72 25.73
N VAL A 338 38.28 2.48 26.26
CA VAL A 338 39.26 1.35 26.34
C VAL A 338 38.64 -0.03 26.72
N ALA A 339 38.63 -0.97 25.75
CA ALA A 339 38.88 -2.43 25.82
C ALA A 339 38.22 -3.38 26.86
N VAL A 340 37.60 -4.43 26.30
CA VAL A 340 36.96 -5.64 26.87
C VAL A 340 37.81 -6.49 27.82
N GLU A 341 37.23 -6.90 28.96
CA GLU A 341 37.37 -8.27 29.51
C GLU A 341 36.02 -8.75 30.08
N VAL A 342 35.52 -9.86 29.54
CA VAL A 342 34.26 -10.54 29.86
C VAL A 342 34.17 -10.94 31.33
N LEU A 343 33.12 -10.48 32.03
CA LEU A 343 32.72 -10.98 33.34
C LEU A 343 31.20 -11.13 33.41
N LYS A 344 30.75 -12.39 33.47
CA LYS A 344 29.38 -12.76 33.82
C LYS A 344 29.12 -12.38 35.27
N VAL A 345 28.40 -11.28 35.52
CA VAL A 345 27.93 -10.88 36.85
C VAL A 345 26.47 -10.46 36.72
N VAL A 346 25.57 -11.28 37.27
CA VAL A 346 24.18 -10.90 37.53
C VAL A 346 24.20 -9.93 38.72
N VAL A 347 23.79 -8.69 38.50
CA VAL A 347 23.58 -7.71 39.58
C VAL A 347 22.16 -7.17 39.42
N GLU A 348 21.25 -7.54 40.33
CA GLU A 348 20.04 -6.77 40.59
C GLU A 348 20.50 -5.44 41.21
N VAL A 349 20.24 -4.31 40.55
CA VAL A 349 20.63 -2.98 41.06
C VAL A 349 19.45 -2.01 41.01
N ASP A 350 18.75 -1.90 42.14
CA ASP A 350 17.85 -0.76 42.40
C ASP A 350 18.70 0.53 42.46
N GLU A 351 18.39 1.49 41.56
CA GLU A 351 18.86 2.89 41.51
C GLU A 351 20.31 3.14 42.00
N VAL A 352 21.29 3.15 41.09
CA VAL A 352 22.70 3.38 41.48
C VAL A 352 23.30 4.66 40.90
N ASP A 353 23.57 5.62 41.80
CA ASP A 353 24.48 6.73 41.56
C ASP A 353 25.84 6.20 41.03
N VAL A 354 26.33 6.70 39.89
CA VAL A 354 27.59 6.32 39.21
C VAL A 354 28.82 6.23 40.14
N GLU A 355 28.81 6.98 41.25
CA GLU A 355 29.86 6.93 42.28
C GLU A 355 29.91 5.60 43.06
N ASP A 356 28.79 4.89 43.22
CA ASP A 356 28.70 3.64 43.98
C ASP A 356 29.15 2.41 43.17
N VAL A 357 28.96 2.40 41.85
CA VAL A 357 29.46 1.35 40.94
C VAL A 357 31.00 1.27 40.95
N LEU A 358 31.66 2.43 40.94
CA LEU A 358 33.12 2.51 41.03
C LEU A 358 33.67 1.95 42.36
N VAL A 359 32.91 2.04 43.46
CA VAL A 359 33.32 1.51 44.77
C VAL A 359 33.27 -0.01 44.79
N VAL A 360 32.31 -0.63 44.10
CA VAL A 360 32.18 -2.09 44.00
C VAL A 360 33.31 -2.67 43.15
N ILE A 361 33.61 -2.07 41.99
CA ILE A 361 34.70 -2.50 41.09
C ILE A 361 36.06 -2.39 41.79
N LEU A 362 36.33 -1.29 42.50
CA LEU A 362 37.58 -1.11 43.24
C LEU A 362 37.71 -2.07 44.44
N SER A 363 36.60 -2.48 45.05
CA SER A 363 36.61 -3.45 46.15
C SER A 363 36.86 -4.88 45.70
N LEU A 364 36.42 -5.25 44.50
CA LEU A 364 36.67 -6.56 43.88
C LEU A 364 38.12 -6.70 43.40
N GLN A 365 38.71 -5.62 42.84
CA GLN A 365 40.13 -5.61 42.45
C GLN A 365 41.11 -5.76 43.64
N GLN A 366 40.69 -5.44 44.87
CA GLN A 366 41.52 -5.65 46.07
C GLN A 366 41.44 -7.06 46.66
N GLN A 367 40.54 -7.92 46.14
CA GLN A 367 40.37 -9.30 46.62
C GLN A 367 40.99 -10.37 45.72
N MET A 368 41.49 -9.99 44.53
CA MET A 368 42.40 -10.80 43.70
C MET A 368 43.86 -10.47 44.00
#